data_AF-A0A8H2JMT7-F1
#
_entry.id   AF-A0A8H2JMT7-F1
#
_cell.length_a   1.000
_cell.length_b   1.000
_cell.length_c   1.000
_cell.angle_alpha   90.00
_cell.angle_beta   90.00
_cell.angle_gamma   90.00
#
_symmetry.space_group_name_H-M   'P 1'
#
loop_
_entity.id
_entity.type
_entity.pdbx_description
1 polymer ?
#
loop_
_entity_poly.entity_id
_entity_poly.type
_entity_poly.pdbx_seq_one_letter_code
_entity_poly.pdbx_strand_id
1 'polypeptide(L)' 'MLTNLTAQQVNAKEANKCCQCAYNSGYQQGSLLQKFISLDLDSLGESGANNDGHYKSLHQAFALGYSDGVNSIIKN' A
#
# COMPACT_ATOMS: atom_id res chain seq x y z
N MET A 1 -0.33 22.95 -22.74
CA MET A 1 0.53 23.08 -21.54
C MET A 1 0.36 21.81 -20.73
N LEU A 2 1.39 20.95 -20.68
CA LEU A 2 1.41 19.80 -19.78
C LEU A 2 1.76 20.34 -18.39
N THR A 3 0.75 20.66 -17.60
CA THR A 3 0.93 21.01 -16.20
C THR A 3 1.61 19.84 -15.51
N ASN A 4 2.86 20.05 -15.10
CA ASN A 4 3.66 19.21 -14.23
C ASN A 4 2.80 18.50 -13.17
N LEU A 5 2.55 17.18 -13.32
CA LEU A 5 1.98 16.30 -12.29
C LEU A 5 3.00 15.97 -11.18
N THR A 6 4.00 16.82 -10.98
CA THR A 6 5.02 16.65 -9.95
C THR A 6 4.38 16.94 -8.59
N ALA A 7 4.33 15.90 -7.74
CA ALA A 7 3.77 15.93 -6.39
C ALA A 7 2.24 15.93 -6.32
N GLN A 8 1.58 14.97 -6.99
CA GLN A 8 0.29 14.48 -6.49
C GLN A 8 0.48 13.97 -5.06
N GLN A 9 0.19 14.86 -4.11
CA GLN A 9 -0.47 14.54 -2.84
C GLN A 9 0.25 13.55 -1.91
N VAL A 10 1.57 13.61 -1.76
CA VAL A 10 2.19 13.05 -0.54
C VAL A 10 1.81 13.99 0.59
N ASN A 11 0.66 13.77 1.22
CA ASN A 11 0.30 14.46 2.44
C ASN A 11 1.40 14.12 3.47
N ALA A 12 1.92 15.09 4.20
CA ALA A 12 3.01 14.86 5.18
C ALA A 12 2.69 13.73 6.18
N LYS A 13 1.39 13.43 6.38
CA LYS A 13 0.88 12.31 7.18
C LYS A 13 1.17 10.91 6.57
N GLU A 14 1.32 10.81 5.26
CA GLU A 14 1.68 9.56 4.56
C GLU A 14 3.19 9.33 4.49
N ALA A 15 4.00 10.39 4.61
CA ALA A 15 5.44 10.33 4.40
C ALA A 15 6.18 9.45 5.41
N ASN A 16 5.61 9.25 6.60
CA ASN A 16 6.16 8.40 7.65
C ASN A 16 5.42 7.07 7.81
N LYS A 17 4.46 6.71 6.96
CA LYS A 17 3.73 5.45 7.14
C LYS A 17 4.51 4.27 6.55
N CYS A 18 4.44 3.14 7.24
CA CYS A 18 5.11 1.89 6.90
C CYS A 18 4.55 1.27 5.60
N CYS A 19 5.34 1.24 4.53
CA CYS A 19 4.92 0.65 3.25
C CYS A 19 4.72 -0.85 3.36
N GLN A 20 5.56 -1.55 4.13
CA GLN A 20 5.35 -2.98 4.39
C GLN A 20 4.02 -3.26 5.10
N CYS A 21 3.56 -2.35 5.95
CA CYS A 21 2.29 -2.47 6.66
C CYS A 21 1.11 -2.29 5.69
N ALA A 22 1.23 -1.36 4.73
CA ALA A 22 0.26 -1.21 3.65
C ALA A 22 0.21 -2.47 2.76
N TYR A 23 1.35 -3.04 2.40
CA TYR A 23 1.42 -4.32 1.68
C TYR A 23 0.69 -5.44 2.42
N ASN A 24 0.98 -5.60 3.72
CA ASN A 24 0.38 -6.65 4.54
C ASN A 24 -1.15 -6.49 4.63
N SER A 25 -1.63 -5.25 4.81
CA SER A 25 -3.07 -4.94 4.80
C SER A 25 -3.70 -5.33 3.46
N GLY A 26 -3.08 -4.94 2.34
CA GLY A 26 -3.53 -5.34 1.01
C GLY A 26 -3.59 -6.85 0.85
N TYR A 27 -2.52 -7.56 1.21
CA TYR A 27 -2.43 -9.03 1.13
C TYR A 27 -3.55 -9.72 1.89
N GLN A 28 -3.82 -9.28 3.11
CA GLN A 28 -4.91 -9.84 3.92
C GLN A 28 -6.29 -9.62 3.26
N GLN A 29 -6.55 -8.43 2.72
CA GLN A 29 -7.83 -8.16 2.04
C GLN A 29 -7.95 -8.98 0.75
N GLY A 30 -6.83 -9.16 0.03
CA GLY A 30 -6.75 -9.96 -1.19
C GLY A 30 -6.97 -11.45 -0.95
N SER A 31 -6.37 -12.02 0.08
CA SER A 31 -6.55 -13.44 0.43
C SER A 31 -7.97 -13.76 0.93
N LEU A 32 -8.73 -12.74 1.33
CA LEU A 32 -10.15 -12.83 1.66
C LEU A 32 -11.07 -12.52 0.46
N LEU A 33 -10.52 -12.24 -0.72
CA LEU A 33 -11.24 -11.84 -1.94
C LEU A 33 -12.25 -10.70 -1.68
N GLN A 34 -11.88 -9.73 -0.83
CA GLN A 34 -12.76 -8.65 -0.46
C GLN A 34 -13.10 -7.77 -1.66
N LYS A 35 -14.40 -7.59 -1.93
CA LYS A 35 -14.88 -6.75 -3.05
C LYS A 35 -14.69 -5.26 -2.80
N PHE A 36 -14.76 -4.86 -1.53
CA PHE A 36 -14.56 -3.49 -1.10
C PHE A 36 -13.26 -3.44 -0.32
N ILE A 37 -12.23 -2.85 -0.94
CA ILE A 37 -10.90 -2.74 -0.37
C ILE A 37 -10.68 -1.32 0.16
N SER A 38 -9.97 -1.22 1.27
CA SER A 38 -9.65 0.08 1.88
C SER A 38 -8.23 0.09 2.40
N LEU A 39 -7.46 1.10 1.99
CA LEU A 39 -6.20 1.44 2.61
C LEU A 39 -6.48 2.45 3.73
N ASP A 40 -6.51 1.98 4.98
CA ASP A 40 -6.65 2.83 6.16
C ASP A 40 -5.28 3.33 6.61
N LEU A 41 -4.95 4.57 6.25
CA LEU A 41 -3.69 5.24 6.57
C LEU A 41 -3.52 5.52 8.07
N ASP A 42 -4.62 5.63 8.83
CA ASP A 42 -4.58 5.86 10.28
C ASP A 42 -4.22 4.57 11.04
N SER A 43 -4.60 3.42 10.49
CA SER A 43 -4.22 2.11 11.02
C SER A 43 -2.75 1.72 10.76
N LEU A 44 -2.09 2.40 9.81
CA LEU A 44 -0.71 2.10 9.47
C LEU A 44 0.24 2.59 10.57
N GLY A 45 1.11 1.69 11.01
CA GLY A 45 2.26 2.02 11.85
C GLY A 45 3.20 3.01 11.16
N GLU A 46 4.01 3.70 11.95
CA GLU A 46 5.10 4.53 11.44
C GLU A 46 6.21 3.64 10.87
N SER A 47 6.80 4.05 9.75
CA SER A 47 7.99 3.44 9.17
C SER A 47 9.17 3.70 10.10
N GLY A 48 9.79 2.64 10.61
CA GLY A 48 11.10 2.76 11.25
C GLY A 48 12.10 3.35 10.24
N ALA A 49 13.13 4.06 10.71
CA ALA A 49 14.11 4.83 9.92
C ALA A 49 14.94 4.02 8.89
N ASN A 50 14.52 2.80 8.57
CA ASN A 50 15.27 1.79 7.84
C ASN A 50 14.25 0.86 7.16
N ASN A 51 14.21 0.95 5.82
CA ASN A 51 13.80 -0.10 4.88
C ASN A 51 12.37 -0.13 4.31
N ASP A 52 11.84 1.00 3.83
CA ASP A 52 10.70 0.98 2.88
C ASP A 52 11.09 1.27 1.42
N GLY A 53 12.39 1.25 1.09
CA GLY A 53 12.91 1.65 -0.23
C GLY A 53 12.48 0.81 -1.43
N HIS A 54 11.77 -0.32 -1.21
CA HIS A 54 11.27 -1.17 -2.29
C HIS A 54 9.97 -0.66 -2.92
N TYR A 55 9.16 0.11 -2.19
CA TYR A 55 7.85 0.58 -2.64
C TYR A 55 7.90 2.09 -2.93
N LYS A 56 7.32 2.53 -4.06
CA LYS A 56 7.28 3.95 -4.46
C LYS A 56 6.20 4.75 -3.73
N SER A 57 5.20 4.08 -3.14
CA SER A 57 4.16 4.68 -2.30
C SER A 57 3.38 3.61 -1.50
N LEU A 58 2.67 4.04 -0.45
CA LEU A 58 1.75 3.19 0.32
C LEU A 58 0.69 2.53 -0.56
N HIS A 59 0.14 3.29 -1.52
CA HIS A 59 -0.86 2.81 -2.46
C HIS A 59 -0.31 1.70 -3.35
N GLN A 60 0.94 1.86 -3.84
CA GLN A 60 1.58 0.81 -4.62
C GLN A 60 1.80 -0.45 -3.78
N ALA A 61 2.32 -0.30 -2.55
CA ALA A 61 2.55 -1.42 -1.65
C ALA A 61 1.24 -2.17 -1.37
N PHE A 62 0.17 -1.44 -1.03
CA PHE A 62 -1.16 -2.00 -0.79
C PHE A 62 -1.71 -2.75 -2.01
N ALA A 63 -1.69 -2.13 -3.20
CA ALA A 63 -2.21 -2.74 -4.41
C ALA A 63 -1.45 -4.02 -4.81
N LEU A 64 -0.12 -4.01 -4.66
CA LEU A 64 0.70 -5.19 -4.89
C LEU A 64 0.35 -6.30 -3.89
N GLY A 65 0.26 -5.97 -2.60
CA GLY A 65 -0.15 -6.90 -1.56
C GLY A 65 -1.50 -7.55 -1.87
N TYR A 66 -2.51 -6.75 -2.23
CA TYR A 66 -3.82 -7.27 -2.61
C TYR A 66 -3.76 -8.24 -3.78
N SER A 67 -3.05 -7.89 -4.85
CA SER A 67 -2.83 -8.77 -6.00
C SER A 67 -2.19 -10.09 -5.59
N ASP A 68 -1.15 -10.05 -4.76
CA ASP A 68 -0.45 -11.25 -4.27
C ASP A 68 -1.36 -12.11 -3.39
N GLY A 69 -2.18 -11.50 -2.53
CA GLY A 69 -3.17 -12.18 -1.70
C GLY A 69 -4.26 -12.87 -2.52
N VAL A 70 -4.77 -12.23 -3.57
CA VAL A 70 -5.71 -12.88 -4.51
C VAL A 70 -5.05 -14.08 -5.19
N ASN A 71 -3.80 -13.90 -5.66
CA ASN A 71 -3.05 -14.97 -6.32
C ASN A 71 -2.76 -16.16 -5.40
N SER A 72 -2.59 -15.97 -4.09
CA SER A 72 -2.34 -17.08 -3.16
C SER A 72 -3.56 -18.00 -2.99
N ILE A 73 -4.77 -17.49 -3.25
CA ILE A 73 -6.01 -18.26 -3.21
C ILE A 73 -6.30 -18.94 -4.55
N ILE A 74 -6.02 -18.27 -5.68
CA ILE A 74 -6.37 -18.76 -7.03
C ILE A 74 -5.34 -19.77 -7.57
N LYS A 75 -4.08 -19.71 -7.11
CA LYS A 75 -3.01 -20.64 -7.53
C LYS A 75 -2.99 -21.95 -6.72
N ASN A 76 -4.02 -22.19 -5.92
CA ASN A 76 -4.23 -23.42 -5.14
C ASN A 76 -5.34 -24.26 -5.80
#